data_AF-A0A3Q2NQP6-F1
#
_entry.id   AF-A0A3Q2NQP6-F1
#
_cell.length_a   1.000
_cell.length_b   1.000
_cell.length_c   1.000
_cell.angle_alpha   90.00
_cell.angle_beta   90.00
_cell.angle_gamma   90.00
#
_symmetry.space_group_name_H-M   'P 1'
#
loop_
_entity.id
_entity.type
_entity.pdbx_description
1 polymer ?
#
loop_
_entity_poly.entity_id
_entity_poly.type
_entity_poly.pdbx_seq_one_letter_code
_entity_poly.pdbx_strand_id
1 'polypeptide(L)'
;MGGGGQQTEHAEPGSGKAAGVYTWEDVQKHRSRNDQWLVVNRKVYNISQWVKRHPGGIRIISHYAGEDATEAFTAFHPDLKHVQKFLKPLLVGDLAATEPSQDGGKNKEPTVRVYVLLHRDLILGLLANWWNHRHFQHHAKPNIFKKDPDVNMLDVFVLGNTQPVEYGIKKIKHMPYNHQHKYFFLVGPPLLIPIYFHMQIMKTMITRRDWWISDLDLNLHKIDLAWSFSYYFRYFFCYTPLYGFLGSLALMTFVRFLESHWFVWVTQMNHLPMEIQYETNQDWLTMQVTCESSFIGNFFFRDQWLHALHHCIPRPREVCR
;
A
#
# COMPACT_ATOMS: atom_id res chain seq x y z
N MET A 1 56.96 37.78 7.77
CA MET A 1 56.81 36.66 6.81
C MET A 1 56.37 35.46 7.64
N GLY A 2 55.07 35.18 7.81
CA GLY A 2 54.14 34.57 6.83
C GLY A 2 54.32 33.03 6.92
N GLY A 3 53.36 32.16 7.28
CA GLY A 3 51.90 32.20 7.22
C GLY A 3 51.45 30.96 6.43
N GLY A 4 50.53 30.13 6.96
CA GLY A 4 49.91 29.04 6.19
C GLY A 4 49.44 27.85 7.03
N GLY A 5 48.21 27.92 7.53
CA GLY A 5 47.52 26.81 8.19
C GLY A 5 46.76 25.91 7.21
N GLN A 6 46.44 24.69 7.64
CA GLN A 6 45.55 23.79 6.93
C GLN A 6 44.41 23.38 7.87
N GLN A 7 43.20 23.74 7.43
CA GLN A 7 41.95 23.66 8.17
C GLN A 7 41.50 22.20 8.35
N THR A 8 41.20 21.86 9.60
CA THR A 8 40.34 20.76 10.01
C THR A 8 38.89 21.09 9.63
N GLU A 9 38.28 20.33 8.71
CA GLU A 9 36.83 20.39 8.48
C GLU A 9 36.09 19.77 9.66
N HIS A 10 35.53 20.65 10.49
CA HIS A 10 34.59 20.30 11.54
C HIS A 10 33.25 19.90 10.93
N ALA A 11 32.81 18.68 11.24
CA ALA A 11 31.40 18.32 11.17
C ALA A 11 30.62 19.20 12.15
N GLU A 12 29.70 20.02 11.65
CA GLU A 12 28.83 20.83 12.51
C GLU A 12 27.82 19.93 13.26
N PRO A 13 27.71 20.07 14.60
CA PRO A 13 26.66 19.44 15.36
C PRO A 13 25.33 20.18 15.15
N GLY A 14 24.27 19.41 14.91
CA GLY A 14 22.93 19.92 14.62
C GLY A 14 22.43 20.94 15.64
N SER A 15 22.20 22.16 15.19
CA SER A 15 21.49 23.18 15.97
C SER A 15 19.99 22.90 15.91
N GLY A 16 19.38 22.81 17.09
CA GLY A 16 17.93 22.92 17.23
C GLY A 16 17.50 24.33 16.81
N LYS A 17 17.20 24.50 15.52
CA LYS A 17 16.63 25.74 14.98
C LYS A 17 15.12 25.77 15.28
N ALA A 18 14.62 26.95 15.61
CA ALA A 18 13.19 27.22 15.57
C ALA A 18 12.64 26.74 14.23
N ALA A 19 11.55 25.96 14.25
CA ALA A 19 10.95 25.38 13.06
C ALA A 19 10.62 26.50 12.07
N GLY A 20 11.32 26.54 10.93
CA GLY A 20 11.08 27.52 9.88
C GLY A 20 9.75 27.24 9.17
N VAL A 21 9.13 28.27 8.60
CA VAL A 21 7.99 28.09 7.69
C VAL A 21 8.51 28.19 6.26
N TYR A 22 8.17 27.22 5.41
CA TYR A 22 8.70 27.07 4.05
C TYR A 22 7.59 27.00 3.00
N THR A 23 7.84 27.52 1.79
CA THR A 23 6.93 27.40 0.63
C THR A 23 7.30 26.21 -0.26
N TRP A 24 6.46 25.86 -1.24
CA TRP A 24 6.83 24.86 -2.24
C TRP A 24 8.03 25.29 -3.09
N GLU A 25 8.16 26.58 -3.38
CA GLU A 25 9.32 27.12 -4.10
C GLU A 25 10.61 26.88 -3.32
N ASP A 26 10.58 27.00 -1.99
CA ASP A 26 11.73 26.70 -1.15
C ASP A 26 12.05 25.21 -1.18
N VAL A 27 11.05 24.35 -0.95
CA VAL A 27 11.23 22.89 -0.95
C VAL A 27 11.76 22.38 -2.29
N GLN A 28 11.26 22.89 -3.42
CA GLN A 28 11.64 22.46 -4.76
C GLN A 28 13.06 22.84 -5.18
N LYS A 29 13.69 23.82 -4.51
CA LYS A 29 15.12 24.12 -4.69
C LYS A 29 15.99 22.94 -4.22
N HIS A 30 15.51 22.17 -3.24
CA HIS A 30 16.20 21.04 -2.63
C HIS A 30 15.80 19.70 -3.26
N ARG A 31 16.00 19.56 -4.58
CA ARG A 31 15.71 18.32 -5.35
C ARG A 31 16.96 17.67 -5.98
N SER A 32 18.14 18.17 -5.65
CA SER A 32 19.40 17.71 -6.27
C SER A 32 19.94 16.46 -5.56
N ARG A 33 20.92 15.77 -6.13
CA ARG A 33 21.44 14.51 -5.55
C ARG A 33 22.01 14.67 -4.13
N ASN A 34 22.57 15.84 -3.80
CA ASN A 34 23.25 16.10 -2.53
C ASN A 34 22.46 17.04 -1.61
N ASP A 35 21.32 17.54 -2.09
CA ASP A 35 20.46 18.47 -1.37
C ASP A 35 19.00 18.10 -1.68
N GLN A 36 18.42 17.32 -0.78
CA GLN A 36 17.13 16.65 -0.92
C GLN A 36 16.26 16.94 0.28
N TRP A 37 15.16 17.65 0.05
CA TRP A 37 14.09 17.83 1.03
C TRP A 37 12.83 17.13 0.54
N LEU A 38 11.94 16.77 1.46
CA LEU A 38 10.60 16.30 1.13
C LEU A 38 9.60 16.76 2.18
N VAL A 39 8.32 16.71 1.85
CA VAL A 39 7.23 17.00 2.77
C VAL A 39 6.54 15.71 3.20
N VAL A 40 6.24 15.59 4.50
CA VAL A 40 5.35 14.55 5.04
C VAL A 40 4.43 15.18 6.08
N ASN A 41 3.12 15.05 5.91
CA ASN A 41 2.10 15.62 6.80
C ASN A 41 2.33 17.13 7.04
N ARG A 42 2.57 17.89 5.96
CA ARG A 42 2.90 19.34 5.98
C ARG A 42 4.15 19.71 6.77
N LYS A 43 5.02 18.76 7.07
CA LYS A 43 6.32 18.99 7.70
C LYS A 43 7.43 18.81 6.70
N VAL A 44 8.42 19.70 6.73
CA VAL A 44 9.54 19.72 5.80
C VAL A 44 10.75 19.03 6.43
N TYR A 45 11.29 18.03 5.73
CA TYR A 45 12.41 17.23 6.20
C TYR A 45 13.60 17.32 5.25
N ASN A 46 14.79 17.56 5.79
CA ASN A 46 16.05 17.46 5.04
C ASN A 46 16.55 16.02 5.12
N ILE A 47 16.48 15.32 3.99
CA ILE A 47 16.84 13.90 3.88
C ILE A 47 18.21 13.69 3.23
N SER A 48 18.95 14.75 2.90
CA SER A 48 20.22 14.70 2.13
C SER A 48 21.24 13.70 2.67
N GLN A 49 21.40 13.63 4.00
CA GLN A 49 22.31 12.69 4.67
C GLN A 49 21.62 11.39 5.12
N TRP A 50 20.30 11.32 5.01
CA TRP A 50 19.50 10.17 5.41
C TRP A 50 19.21 9.22 4.25
N VAL A 51 19.13 9.71 3.01
CA VAL A 51 18.77 8.89 1.84
C VAL A 51 19.64 7.66 1.64
N LYS A 52 20.93 7.72 2.01
CA LYS A 52 21.88 6.60 1.94
C LYS A 52 21.62 5.52 3.01
N ARG A 53 20.99 5.90 4.12
CA ARG A 53 20.67 5.03 5.27
C ARG A 53 19.20 4.58 5.25
N HIS A 54 18.41 5.06 4.31
CA HIS A 54 17.00 4.73 4.20
C HIS A 54 16.81 3.23 3.91
N PRO A 55 16.12 2.46 4.78
CA PRO A 55 15.96 1.01 4.60
C PRO A 55 15.21 0.61 3.32
N GLY A 56 14.35 1.48 2.79
CA GLY A 56 13.68 1.26 1.49
C GLY A 56 14.59 1.48 0.29
N GLY A 57 15.84 1.89 0.50
CA GLY A 57 16.81 2.21 -0.54
C GLY A 57 16.79 3.67 -0.97
N ILE A 58 17.93 4.12 -1.51
CA ILE A 58 18.18 5.51 -1.91
C ILE A 58 17.28 5.96 -3.06
N ARG A 59 17.03 5.10 -4.05
CA ARG A 59 16.31 5.48 -5.28
C ARG A 59 14.86 5.87 -5.02
N ILE A 60 14.17 5.17 -4.12
CA ILE A 60 12.76 5.42 -3.82
C ILE A 60 12.59 6.74 -3.11
N ILE A 61 13.36 6.97 -2.05
CA ILE A 61 13.23 8.21 -1.28
C ILE A 61 13.68 9.42 -2.09
N SER A 62 14.74 9.31 -2.89
CA SER A 62 15.20 10.39 -3.76
C SER A 62 14.23 10.73 -4.89
N HIS A 63 13.33 9.80 -5.29
CA HIS A 63 12.30 10.09 -6.29
C HIS A 63 11.27 11.12 -5.78
N TYR A 64 11.09 11.23 -4.45
CA TYR A 64 10.20 12.21 -3.83
C TYR A 64 10.92 13.50 -3.40
N ALA A 65 12.17 13.72 -3.84
CA ALA A 65 12.91 14.93 -3.49
C ALA A 65 12.24 16.17 -4.11
N GLY A 66 11.90 17.14 -3.27
CA GLY A 66 11.16 18.35 -3.65
C GLY A 66 9.64 18.17 -3.72
N GLU A 67 9.09 17.02 -3.32
CA GLU A 67 7.66 16.68 -3.44
C GLU A 67 7.01 16.39 -2.08
N ASP A 68 5.67 16.31 -2.04
CA ASP A 68 4.95 15.71 -0.92
C ASP A 68 4.97 14.19 -1.04
N ALA A 69 5.54 13.55 -0.01
CA ALA A 69 5.64 12.11 0.09
C ALA A 69 4.60 11.52 1.06
N THR A 70 3.59 12.28 1.50
CA THR A 70 2.66 11.87 2.57
C THR A 70 1.94 10.56 2.28
N GLU A 71 1.35 10.40 1.10
CA GLU A 71 0.66 9.15 0.73
C GLU A 71 1.62 7.95 0.74
N ALA A 72 2.77 8.08 0.07
CA ALA A 72 3.77 7.01 -0.02
C ALA A 72 4.33 6.69 1.38
N PHE A 73 4.65 7.70 2.16
CA PHE A 73 5.13 7.55 3.53
C PHE A 73 4.11 6.78 4.37
N THR A 74 2.83 7.16 4.32
CA THR A 74 1.74 6.51 5.06
C THR A 74 1.52 5.06 4.59
N ALA A 75 1.71 4.78 3.30
CA ALA A 75 1.62 3.42 2.76
C ALA A 75 2.74 2.52 3.29
N PHE A 76 3.98 3.00 3.24
CA PHE A 76 5.18 2.20 3.49
C PHE A 76 5.65 2.18 4.96
N HIS A 77 5.12 3.06 5.81
CA HIS A 77 5.55 3.23 7.21
C HIS A 77 4.41 3.08 8.24
N PRO A 78 3.81 1.87 8.38
CA PRO A 78 2.68 1.67 9.29
C PRO A 78 3.03 1.85 10.78
N ASP A 79 4.28 1.58 11.19
CA ASP A 79 4.75 1.82 12.56
C ASP A 79 5.30 3.24 12.71
N LEU A 80 4.38 4.20 12.81
CA LEU A 80 4.72 5.61 12.97
C LEU A 80 5.57 5.88 14.22
N LYS A 81 5.39 5.12 15.31
CA LYS A 81 6.14 5.31 16.56
C LYS A 81 7.62 4.99 16.37
N HIS A 82 7.92 3.92 15.63
CA HIS A 82 9.29 3.57 15.29
C HIS A 82 9.91 4.61 14.36
N VAL A 83 9.20 5.00 13.31
CA VAL A 83 9.72 5.89 12.26
C VAL A 83 9.91 7.33 12.75
N GLN A 84 9.07 7.79 13.68
CA GLN A 84 9.19 9.13 14.28
C GLN A 84 10.56 9.36 14.94
N LYS A 85 11.25 8.32 15.41
CA LYS A 85 12.61 8.43 15.96
C LYS A 85 13.62 8.91 14.91
N PHE A 86 13.43 8.53 13.65
CA PHE A 86 14.27 8.94 12.53
C PHE A 86 13.85 10.28 11.92
N LEU A 87 12.55 10.61 11.96
CA LEU A 87 12.04 11.88 11.42
C LEU A 87 12.42 13.09 12.27
N LYS A 88 12.42 12.97 13.60
CA LYS A 88 12.74 14.07 14.53
C LYS A 88 14.02 14.83 14.18
N PRO A 89 15.19 14.17 13.97
CA PRO A 89 16.43 14.88 13.63
C PRO A 89 16.47 15.44 12.20
N LEU A 90 15.55 15.04 11.32
CA LEU A 90 15.49 15.48 9.93
C LEU A 90 14.56 16.69 9.73
N LEU A 91 13.74 17.00 10.73
CA LEU A 91 12.74 18.07 10.67
C LEU A 91 13.44 19.43 10.58
N VAL A 92 13.12 20.17 9.52
CA VAL A 92 13.63 21.53 9.29
C VAL A 92 12.55 22.56 9.68
N GLY A 93 11.29 22.23 9.42
CA GLY A 93 10.18 23.14 9.69
C GLY A 93 8.83 22.65 9.17
N ASP A 94 7.91 23.59 9.00
CA ASP A 94 6.55 23.35 8.55
C ASP A 94 6.30 24.01 7.18
N LEU A 95 5.45 23.38 6.36
CA LEU A 95 5.00 23.94 5.10
C LEU A 95 3.98 25.05 5.38
N ALA A 96 4.15 26.23 4.77
CA ALA A 96 3.29 27.39 4.96
C ALA A 96 1.81 27.04 4.78
N ALA A 97 0.95 27.51 5.70
CA ALA A 97 -0.48 27.16 5.72
C ALA A 97 -1.23 27.55 4.44
N THR A 98 -0.73 28.56 3.72
CA THR A 98 -1.26 29.03 2.43
C THR A 98 -0.94 28.10 1.27
N GLU A 99 0.03 27.20 1.42
CA GLU A 99 0.44 26.27 0.37
C GLU A 99 -0.50 25.07 0.30
N PRO A 100 -0.96 24.68 -0.91
CA PRO A 100 -1.76 23.49 -1.11
C PRO A 100 -0.96 22.23 -0.78
N SER A 101 -1.62 21.14 -0.40
CA SER A 101 -0.96 19.83 -0.33
C SER A 101 -0.59 19.40 -1.75
N GLN A 102 0.70 19.29 -2.08
CA GLN A 102 1.15 18.73 -3.36
C GLN A 102 1.43 17.24 -3.21
N ASP A 103 0.45 16.44 -2.75
CA ASP A 103 0.50 14.99 -2.93
C ASP A 103 0.66 14.76 -4.44
N GLY A 104 1.89 14.40 -4.85
CA GLY A 104 2.42 14.72 -6.16
C GLY A 104 1.47 14.45 -7.32
N GLY A 105 1.48 15.35 -8.32
CA GLY A 105 0.72 15.31 -9.57
C GLY A 105 0.98 14.11 -10.49
N LYS A 106 1.33 12.94 -9.93
CA LYS A 106 1.30 11.63 -10.60
C LYS A 106 -0.03 10.90 -10.40
N ASN A 107 -0.92 11.41 -9.55
CA ASN A 107 -2.33 11.11 -9.66
C ASN A 107 -2.89 11.90 -10.86
N LYS A 108 -2.73 11.25 -12.01
CA LYS A 108 -3.50 11.31 -13.26
C LYS A 108 -4.56 12.42 -13.32
N GLU A 109 -4.64 13.08 -14.50
CA GLU A 109 -5.72 14.00 -14.88
C GLU A 109 -7.02 13.81 -14.06
N PRO A 110 -7.70 14.88 -13.62
CA PRO A 110 -8.96 14.78 -12.88
C PRO A 110 -9.96 13.79 -13.50
N THR A 111 -9.90 13.59 -14.82
CA THR A 111 -10.62 12.55 -15.58
C THR A 111 -10.38 11.12 -15.07
N VAL A 112 -9.14 10.70 -14.78
CA VAL A 112 -8.85 9.33 -14.34
C VAL A 112 -9.23 9.13 -12.89
N ARG A 113 -9.11 10.15 -12.04
CA ARG A 113 -9.57 10.07 -10.65
C ARG A 113 -11.10 9.97 -10.60
N VAL A 114 -11.81 10.80 -11.37
CA VAL A 114 -13.26 10.69 -11.54
C VAL A 114 -13.63 9.33 -12.13
N TYR A 115 -12.90 8.84 -13.12
CA TYR A 115 -13.13 7.50 -13.67
C TYR A 115 -12.96 6.41 -12.61
N VAL A 116 -11.91 6.45 -11.79
CA VAL A 116 -11.69 5.46 -10.72
C VAL A 116 -12.83 5.51 -9.69
N LEU A 117 -13.26 6.70 -9.27
CA LEU A 117 -14.38 6.86 -8.36
C LEU A 117 -15.71 6.35 -8.97
N LEU A 118 -15.96 6.66 -10.24
CA LEU A 118 -17.16 6.22 -10.96
C LEU A 118 -17.15 4.72 -11.27
N HIS A 119 -16.01 4.14 -11.66
CA HIS A 119 -15.93 2.73 -12.05
C HIS A 119 -15.77 1.79 -10.86
N ARG A 120 -14.90 2.12 -9.89
CA ARG A 120 -14.58 1.19 -8.80
C ARG A 120 -15.48 1.38 -7.58
N ASP A 121 -15.64 2.61 -7.11
CA ASP A 121 -16.43 2.87 -5.92
C ASP A 121 -17.93 2.86 -6.23
N LEU A 122 -18.35 3.59 -7.27
CA LEU A 122 -19.75 3.75 -7.62
C LEU A 122 -20.35 2.52 -8.35
N ILE A 123 -19.64 1.91 -9.30
CA ILE A 123 -20.18 0.79 -10.11
C ILE A 123 -19.89 -0.58 -9.49
N LEU A 124 -18.72 -0.76 -8.86
CA LEU A 124 -18.34 -2.06 -8.31
C LEU A 124 -18.50 -2.16 -6.79
N GLY A 125 -18.68 -1.04 -6.08
CA GLY A 125 -18.75 -1.00 -4.62
C GLY A 125 -17.42 -1.33 -3.94
N LEU A 126 -16.30 -1.31 -4.69
CA LEU A 126 -14.96 -1.62 -4.23
C LEU A 126 -14.26 -0.33 -3.83
N LEU A 127 -13.79 -0.21 -2.58
CA LEU A 127 -13.10 1.00 -2.12
C LEU A 127 -11.71 1.14 -2.77
N ALA A 128 -11.59 2.07 -3.72
CA ALA A 128 -10.39 2.33 -4.49
C ALA A 128 -9.21 2.76 -3.61
N ASN A 129 -9.43 3.60 -2.60
CA ASN A 129 -8.36 4.00 -1.67
C ASN A 129 -7.85 2.84 -0.83
N TRP A 130 -8.75 1.96 -0.36
CA TRP A 130 -8.34 0.73 0.34
C TRP A 130 -7.51 -0.17 -0.58
N TRP A 131 -7.98 -0.38 -1.81
CA TRP A 131 -7.26 -1.18 -2.81
C TRP A 131 -5.87 -0.60 -3.08
N ASN A 132 -5.78 0.69 -3.38
CA ASN A 132 -4.51 1.37 -3.67
C ASN A 132 -3.56 1.26 -2.48
N HIS A 133 -4.04 1.54 -1.27
CA HIS A 133 -3.22 1.44 -0.08
C HIS A 133 -2.66 0.03 0.14
N ARG A 134 -3.51 -1.01 0.05
CA ARG A 134 -3.07 -2.39 0.21
C ARG A 134 -2.12 -2.83 -0.90
N HIS A 135 -2.43 -2.44 -2.14
CA HIS A 135 -1.61 -2.74 -3.30
C HIS A 135 -0.22 -2.09 -3.17
N PHE A 136 -0.14 -0.84 -2.72
CA PHE A 136 1.16 -0.21 -2.43
C PHE A 136 1.92 -0.94 -1.33
N GLN A 137 1.26 -1.41 -0.27
CA GLN A 137 1.91 -2.21 0.78
C GLN A 137 2.43 -3.55 0.27
N HIS A 138 1.66 -4.25 -0.57
CA HIS A 138 2.12 -5.47 -1.23
C HIS A 138 3.38 -5.19 -2.06
N HIS A 139 3.39 -4.13 -2.87
CA HIS A 139 4.56 -3.75 -3.67
C HIS A 139 5.75 -3.23 -2.86
N ALA A 140 5.55 -2.87 -1.60
CA ALA A 140 6.63 -2.49 -0.70
C ALA A 140 7.57 -3.65 -0.41
N LYS A 141 6.98 -4.78 -0.05
CA LYS A 141 7.65 -5.91 0.59
C LYS A 141 6.83 -7.16 0.29
N PRO A 142 6.76 -7.59 -0.98
CA PRO A 142 5.93 -8.71 -1.37
C PRO A 142 6.44 -10.00 -0.72
N ASN A 143 5.53 -10.91 -0.39
CA ASN A 143 5.79 -12.23 0.16
C ASN A 143 6.58 -12.23 1.50
N ILE A 144 6.54 -11.13 2.26
CA ILE A 144 7.15 -11.03 3.59
C ILE A 144 6.09 -11.03 4.68
N PHE A 145 6.19 -11.98 5.62
CA PHE A 145 5.25 -12.08 6.74
C PHE A 145 5.19 -10.78 7.56
N LYS A 146 3.97 -10.41 7.97
CA LYS A 146 3.63 -9.18 8.72
C LYS A 146 3.80 -7.86 7.95
N LYS A 147 4.47 -7.87 6.79
CA LYS A 147 4.68 -6.67 5.96
C LYS A 147 3.80 -6.67 4.71
N ASP A 148 3.64 -7.83 4.08
CA ASP A 148 2.73 -8.01 2.95
C ASP A 148 1.30 -8.31 3.46
N PRO A 149 0.31 -7.45 3.20
CA PRO A 149 -1.07 -7.67 3.61
C PRO A 149 -1.73 -8.87 2.91
N ASP A 150 -1.21 -9.33 1.77
CA ASP A 150 -1.82 -10.41 0.99
C ASP A 150 -1.47 -11.80 1.56
N VAL A 151 -0.34 -11.91 2.28
CA VAL A 151 0.09 -13.17 2.92
C VAL A 151 -0.23 -13.22 4.40
N ASN A 152 -0.62 -12.08 4.99
CA ASN A 152 -0.89 -11.95 6.41
C ASN A 152 -2.33 -12.36 6.76
N MET A 153 -2.67 -13.61 6.47
CA MET A 153 -4.01 -14.17 6.67
C MET A 153 -4.12 -15.10 7.88
N LEU A 154 -3.21 -15.00 8.85
CA LEU A 154 -3.03 -15.97 9.95
C LEU A 154 -4.31 -16.38 10.70
N ASP A 155 -5.27 -15.47 10.83
CA ASP A 155 -6.57 -15.71 11.48
C ASP A 155 -7.51 -16.60 10.64
N VAL A 156 -7.19 -16.83 9.36
CA VAL A 156 -8.00 -17.58 8.39
C VAL A 156 -7.20 -18.71 7.73
N PHE A 157 -5.97 -18.44 7.29
CA PHE A 157 -5.10 -19.40 6.60
C PHE A 157 -3.63 -19.19 6.99
N VAL A 158 -2.86 -20.28 7.05
CA VAL A 158 -1.39 -20.24 7.03
C VAL A 158 -0.91 -20.39 5.59
N LEU A 159 -0.05 -19.49 5.12
CA LEU A 159 0.40 -19.47 3.73
C LEU A 159 1.90 -19.74 3.61
N GLY A 160 2.30 -20.31 2.47
CA GLY A 160 3.68 -20.67 2.20
C GLY A 160 4.15 -21.91 2.97
N ASN A 161 5.45 -22.18 2.94
CA ASN A 161 6.03 -23.38 3.56
C ASN A 161 6.36 -23.18 5.05
N THR A 162 6.64 -21.95 5.45
CA THR A 162 7.20 -21.63 6.77
C THR A 162 6.13 -21.59 7.86
N GLN A 163 5.03 -20.85 7.64
CA GLN A 163 3.97 -20.68 8.64
C GLN A 163 3.27 -21.98 9.04
N PRO A 164 2.85 -22.87 8.11
CA PRO A 164 2.17 -24.10 8.49
C PRO A 164 3.02 -25.00 9.39
N VAL A 165 4.32 -25.08 9.12
CA VAL A 165 5.28 -25.85 9.94
C VAL A 165 5.41 -25.24 11.33
N GLU A 166 5.64 -23.93 11.40
CA GLU A 166 5.81 -23.22 12.67
C GLU A 166 4.55 -23.32 13.55
N TYR A 167 3.36 -23.12 12.96
CA TYR A 167 2.09 -23.15 13.68
C TYR A 167 1.66 -24.58 14.04
N GLY A 168 2.01 -25.57 13.21
CA GLY A 168 1.86 -26.99 13.51
C GLY A 168 2.68 -27.42 14.72
N ILE A 169 3.93 -26.97 14.83
CA ILE A 169 4.79 -27.20 16.01
C ILE A 169 4.21 -26.53 17.26
N LYS A 170 3.73 -25.28 17.14
CA LYS A 170 3.13 -24.53 18.25
C LYS A 170 1.79 -25.09 18.75
N LYS A 171 1.19 -26.07 18.05
CA LYS A 171 -0.12 -26.68 18.38
C LYS A 171 -1.20 -25.63 18.66
N ILE A 172 -1.25 -24.57 17.85
CA ILE A 172 -2.24 -23.49 18.03
C ILE A 172 -3.64 -24.08 17.79
N LYS A 173 -4.46 -24.06 18.84
CA LYS A 173 -5.72 -24.84 18.94
C LYS A 173 -6.86 -24.40 18.01
N HIS A 174 -6.76 -23.27 17.33
CA HIS A 174 -7.94 -22.62 16.73
C HIS A 174 -8.33 -23.15 15.34
N MET A 175 -7.42 -23.76 14.57
CA MET A 175 -7.68 -24.20 13.18
C MET A 175 -6.92 -25.50 12.82
N PRO A 176 -7.53 -26.46 12.11
CA PRO A 176 -6.88 -27.70 11.68
C PRO A 176 -5.99 -27.46 10.46
N TYR A 177 -4.89 -26.70 10.64
CA TYR A 177 -3.99 -26.31 9.56
C TYR A 177 -3.39 -27.49 8.77
N ASN A 178 -3.25 -28.65 9.42
CA ASN A 178 -2.81 -29.90 8.79
C ASN A 178 -3.75 -30.40 7.68
N HIS A 179 -5.02 -29.99 7.69
CA HIS A 179 -6.00 -30.29 6.66
C HIS A 179 -6.32 -29.12 5.75
N GLN A 180 -5.63 -27.98 5.89
CA GLN A 180 -5.90 -26.77 5.11
C GLN A 180 -5.88 -27.01 3.61
N HIS A 181 -4.97 -27.85 3.12
CA HIS A 181 -4.91 -28.23 1.70
C HIS A 181 -6.20 -28.86 1.16
N LYS A 182 -7.03 -29.48 2.01
CA LYS A 182 -8.28 -30.12 1.59
C LYS A 182 -9.42 -29.12 1.39
N TYR A 183 -9.45 -28.05 2.17
CA TYR A 183 -10.55 -27.07 2.14
C TYR A 183 -10.13 -25.72 1.56
N PHE A 184 -8.84 -25.46 1.36
CA PHE A 184 -8.34 -24.17 0.86
C PHE A 184 -9.02 -23.76 -0.44
N PHE A 185 -9.06 -24.63 -1.44
CA PHE A 185 -9.67 -24.29 -2.74
C PHE A 185 -11.20 -24.11 -2.66
N LEU A 186 -11.86 -24.77 -1.70
CA LEU A 186 -13.30 -24.69 -1.50
C LEU A 186 -13.73 -23.52 -0.61
N VAL A 187 -12.80 -22.87 0.09
CA VAL A 187 -13.11 -21.84 1.09
C VAL A 187 -12.36 -20.55 0.80
N GLY A 188 -11.06 -20.61 0.48
CA GLY A 188 -10.21 -19.46 0.22
C GLY A 188 -10.68 -18.64 -1.00
N PRO A 189 -10.56 -19.15 -2.23
CA PRO A 189 -10.99 -18.41 -3.42
C PRO A 189 -12.47 -17.98 -3.38
N PRO A 190 -13.44 -18.80 -2.95
CA PRO A 190 -14.84 -18.38 -2.81
C PRO A 190 -15.08 -17.23 -1.84
N LEU A 191 -14.35 -17.16 -0.72
CA LEU A 191 -14.63 -16.23 0.38
C LEU A 191 -13.70 -15.02 0.41
N LEU A 192 -12.68 -14.98 -0.45
CA LEU A 192 -11.66 -13.93 -0.45
C LEU A 192 -12.27 -12.53 -0.64
N ILE A 193 -13.00 -12.30 -1.73
CA ILE A 193 -13.67 -11.02 -1.98
C ILE A 193 -14.91 -10.82 -1.08
N PRO A 194 -15.90 -11.74 -1.05
CA PRO A 194 -17.17 -11.46 -0.39
C PRO A 194 -17.06 -11.36 1.13
N ILE A 195 -16.06 -12.00 1.75
CA ILE A 195 -15.90 -11.98 3.20
C ILE A 195 -14.59 -11.29 3.59
N TYR A 196 -13.44 -11.85 3.22
CA TYR A 196 -12.17 -11.41 3.77
C TYR A 196 -11.82 -9.96 3.41
N PHE A 197 -11.89 -9.59 2.13
CA PHE A 197 -11.66 -8.22 1.68
C PHE A 197 -12.72 -7.27 2.22
N HIS A 198 -13.99 -7.68 2.26
CA HIS A 198 -15.05 -6.86 2.83
C HIS A 198 -14.81 -6.55 4.32
N MET A 199 -14.41 -7.54 5.12
CA MET A 199 -14.02 -7.34 6.52
C MET A 199 -12.81 -6.41 6.66
N GLN A 200 -11.80 -6.56 5.80
CA GLN A 200 -10.61 -5.70 5.81
C GLN A 200 -10.93 -4.25 5.43
N ILE A 201 -11.78 -4.06 4.43
CA ILE A 201 -12.28 -2.76 4.02
C ILE A 201 -12.94 -2.09 5.23
N MET A 202 -13.91 -2.76 5.86
CA MET A 202 -14.61 -2.22 7.04
C MET A 202 -13.66 -1.92 8.21
N LYS A 203 -12.72 -2.83 8.50
CA LYS A 203 -11.70 -2.61 9.54
C LYS A 203 -10.85 -1.36 9.24
N THR A 204 -10.44 -1.19 8.00
CA THR A 204 -9.63 -0.04 7.57
C THR A 204 -10.41 1.26 7.73
N MET A 205 -11.67 1.28 7.31
CA MET A 205 -12.57 2.44 7.44
C MET A 205 -12.74 2.88 8.89
N ILE A 206 -12.96 1.92 9.80
CA ILE A 206 -13.13 2.21 11.23
C ILE A 206 -11.83 2.72 11.84
N THR A 207 -10.70 2.06 11.54
CA THR A 207 -9.41 2.36 12.17
C THR A 207 -8.78 3.67 11.71
N ARG A 208 -8.95 4.04 10.43
CA ARG A 208 -8.42 5.29 9.87
C ARG A 208 -9.22 6.53 10.21
N ARG A 209 -10.43 6.34 10.74
CA ARG A 209 -11.38 7.41 11.00
C ARG A 209 -11.79 8.18 9.73
N ASP A 210 -11.80 7.51 8.58
CA ASP A 210 -12.22 8.07 7.28
C ASP A 210 -13.74 8.34 7.20
N TRP A 211 -14.46 8.34 8.33
CA TRP A 211 -15.91 8.56 8.46
C TRP A 211 -16.28 9.95 8.99
N TRP A 212 -15.32 10.74 9.51
CA TRP A 212 -15.60 12.03 10.16
C TRP A 212 -15.06 13.24 9.38
N ILE A 213 -15.99 14.06 8.92
CA ILE A 213 -15.77 15.40 8.35
C ILE A 213 -15.54 16.36 9.53
N SER A 214 -14.28 16.60 9.93
CA SER A 214 -13.97 17.66 10.91
C SER A 214 -13.66 19.01 10.28
N ASP A 215 -13.26 19.03 9.01
CA ASP A 215 -12.80 20.25 8.35
C ASP A 215 -13.59 20.45 7.07
N LEU A 216 -14.05 21.69 6.89
CA LEU A 216 -14.71 22.22 5.70
C LEU A 216 -13.71 22.32 4.54
N ASP A 217 -13.00 21.23 4.29
CA ASP A 217 -12.09 21.07 3.18
C ASP A 217 -12.61 19.87 2.39
N LEU A 218 -12.91 20.10 1.12
CA LEU A 218 -13.64 19.20 0.23
C LEU A 218 -12.74 18.02 -0.19
N ASN A 219 -12.20 17.32 0.79
CA ASN A 219 -11.26 16.23 0.62
C ASN A 219 -12.04 14.99 0.16
N LEU A 220 -12.03 14.82 -1.17
CA LEU A 220 -12.70 13.78 -1.93
C LEU A 220 -12.48 12.34 -1.41
N HIS A 221 -11.40 12.11 -0.66
CA HIS A 221 -11.07 10.83 -0.01
C HIS A 221 -12.10 10.41 1.07
N LYS A 222 -12.81 11.37 1.67
CA LYS A 222 -13.81 11.10 2.73
C LYS A 222 -15.18 10.70 2.17
N ILE A 223 -15.35 10.65 0.84
CA ILE A 223 -16.61 10.32 0.17
C ILE A 223 -16.68 8.84 -0.24
N ASP A 224 -15.57 8.11 -0.23
CA ASP A 224 -15.51 6.68 -0.62
C ASP A 224 -16.54 5.81 0.11
N LEU A 225 -16.76 6.07 1.41
CA LEU A 225 -17.76 5.37 2.20
C LEU A 225 -19.17 5.65 1.68
N ALA A 226 -19.47 6.92 1.42
CA ALA A 226 -20.76 7.33 0.89
C ALA A 226 -20.99 6.77 -0.52
N TRP A 227 -19.96 6.72 -1.38
CA TRP A 227 -20.03 6.10 -2.69
C TRP A 227 -20.27 4.60 -2.61
N SER A 228 -19.57 3.90 -1.72
CA SER A 228 -19.78 2.48 -1.47
C SER A 228 -21.20 2.21 -0.96
N PHE A 229 -21.70 2.98 0.01
CA PHE A 229 -23.09 2.87 0.47
C PHE A 229 -24.09 3.16 -0.66
N SER A 230 -23.81 4.15 -1.51
CA SER A 230 -24.65 4.47 -2.66
C SER A 230 -24.76 3.29 -3.64
N TYR A 231 -23.71 2.49 -3.80
CA TYR A 231 -23.72 1.29 -4.63
C TYR A 231 -24.69 0.26 -4.06
N TYR A 232 -24.55 -0.10 -2.78
CA TYR A 232 -25.45 -1.07 -2.14
C TYR A 232 -26.90 -0.57 -2.13
N PHE A 233 -27.11 0.72 -1.84
CA PHE A 233 -28.45 1.31 -1.88
C PHE A 233 -29.07 1.19 -3.27
N ARG A 234 -28.37 1.60 -4.33
CA ARG A 234 -28.87 1.50 -5.72
C ARG A 234 -29.08 0.06 -6.15
N TYR A 235 -28.19 -0.84 -5.75
CA TYR A 235 -28.34 -2.27 -5.99
C TYR A 235 -29.64 -2.79 -5.37
N PHE A 236 -29.83 -2.63 -4.07
CA PHE A 236 -31.05 -3.12 -3.41
C PHE A 236 -32.30 -2.40 -3.91
N PHE A 237 -32.23 -1.11 -4.22
CA PHE A 237 -33.35 -0.38 -4.80
C PHE A 237 -33.77 -0.94 -6.18
N CYS A 238 -32.82 -1.32 -7.02
CA CYS A 238 -33.08 -1.85 -8.35
C CYS A 238 -33.53 -3.33 -8.33
N TYR A 239 -32.87 -4.16 -7.53
CA TYR A 239 -33.05 -5.61 -7.56
C TYR A 239 -34.13 -6.12 -6.57
N THR A 240 -34.36 -5.43 -5.45
CA THR A 240 -35.38 -5.86 -4.45
C THR A 240 -36.78 -5.94 -5.05
N PRO A 241 -37.25 -5.01 -5.90
CA PRO A 241 -38.54 -5.14 -6.57
C PRO A 241 -38.66 -6.37 -7.49
N LEU A 242 -37.53 -6.88 -8.02
CA LEU A 242 -37.50 -7.99 -8.96
C LEU A 242 -37.35 -9.35 -8.28
N TYR A 243 -36.48 -9.44 -7.27
CA TYR A 243 -36.08 -10.71 -6.64
C TYR A 243 -36.47 -10.81 -5.16
N GLY A 244 -37.08 -9.76 -4.60
CA GLY A 244 -37.20 -9.59 -3.15
C GLY A 244 -35.86 -9.33 -2.48
N PHE A 245 -35.88 -9.01 -1.18
CA PHE A 245 -34.65 -8.71 -0.44
C PHE A 245 -33.70 -9.91 -0.38
N LEU A 246 -34.23 -11.09 -0.02
CA LEU A 246 -33.44 -12.33 0.06
C LEU A 246 -32.89 -12.78 -1.29
N GLY A 247 -33.68 -12.66 -2.37
CA GLY A 247 -33.21 -13.00 -3.72
C GLY A 247 -32.15 -12.04 -4.24
N SER A 248 -32.27 -10.75 -3.93
CA SER A 248 -31.24 -9.75 -4.25
C SER A 248 -29.96 -10.00 -3.48
N LEU A 249 -30.06 -10.35 -2.20
CA LEU A 249 -28.90 -10.74 -1.40
C LEU A 249 -28.21 -11.97 -1.99
N ALA A 250 -28.97 -13.01 -2.35
CA ALA A 250 -28.45 -14.23 -2.96
C ALA A 250 -27.75 -13.96 -4.30
N LEU A 251 -28.35 -13.11 -5.16
CA LEU A 251 -27.76 -12.70 -6.43
C LEU A 251 -26.44 -11.96 -6.20
N MET A 252 -26.40 -11.01 -5.26
CA MET A 252 -25.18 -10.27 -4.93
C MET A 252 -24.08 -11.22 -4.44
N THR A 253 -24.41 -12.13 -3.53
CA THR A 253 -23.45 -13.14 -3.04
C THR A 253 -22.92 -14.03 -4.16
N PHE A 254 -23.79 -14.47 -5.07
CA PHE A 254 -23.38 -15.29 -6.22
C PHE A 254 -22.45 -14.56 -7.18
N VAL A 255 -22.76 -13.30 -7.52
CA VAL A 255 -21.89 -12.48 -8.38
C VAL A 255 -20.53 -12.25 -7.72
N ARG A 256 -20.49 -11.93 -6.42
CA ARG A 256 -19.23 -11.75 -5.67
C ARG A 256 -18.44 -13.05 -5.55
N PHE A 257 -19.11 -14.20 -5.46
CA PHE A 257 -18.45 -15.51 -5.50
C PHE A 257 -17.73 -15.74 -6.83
N LEU A 258 -18.39 -15.45 -7.96
CA LEU A 258 -17.77 -15.59 -9.30
C LEU A 258 -16.59 -14.62 -9.47
N GLU A 259 -16.77 -13.37 -9.04
CA GLU A 259 -15.71 -12.36 -9.05
C GLU A 259 -14.48 -12.81 -8.25
N SER A 260 -14.70 -13.42 -7.08
CA SER A 260 -13.62 -13.91 -6.21
C SER A 260 -12.80 -15.02 -6.87
N HIS A 261 -13.45 -15.94 -7.59
CA HIS A 261 -12.75 -16.99 -8.35
C HIS A 261 -11.96 -16.42 -9.51
N TRP A 262 -12.59 -15.54 -10.29
CA TRP A 262 -11.94 -14.85 -11.39
C TRP A 262 -10.71 -14.09 -10.92
N PHE A 263 -10.84 -13.33 -9.83
CA PHE A 263 -9.75 -12.57 -9.24
C PHE A 263 -8.57 -13.45 -8.86
N VAL A 264 -8.81 -14.54 -8.13
CA VAL A 264 -7.73 -15.47 -7.72
C VAL A 264 -7.08 -16.12 -8.95
N TRP A 265 -7.86 -16.51 -9.93
CA TRP A 265 -7.35 -17.14 -11.15
C TRP A 265 -6.47 -16.19 -11.97
N VAL A 266 -6.96 -14.98 -12.26
CA VAL A 266 -6.22 -13.95 -13.00
C VAL A 266 -4.95 -13.56 -12.27
N THR A 267 -5.03 -13.37 -10.96
CA THR A 267 -3.85 -13.02 -10.17
C THR A 267 -2.84 -14.16 -10.17
N GLN A 268 -3.23 -15.42 -10.00
CA GLN A 268 -2.29 -16.54 -10.08
C GLN A 268 -1.60 -16.69 -11.45
N MET A 269 -2.33 -16.52 -12.56
CA MET A 269 -1.76 -16.71 -13.91
C MET A 269 -0.73 -15.65 -14.30
N ASN A 270 -0.86 -14.43 -13.78
CA ASN A 270 -0.01 -13.31 -14.17
C ASN A 270 1.23 -13.13 -13.29
N HIS A 271 1.45 -14.01 -12.31
CA HIS A 271 2.46 -13.82 -11.28
C HIS A 271 3.48 -14.94 -11.25
N LEU A 272 4.76 -14.59 -11.01
CA LEU A 272 5.80 -15.57 -10.77
C LEU A 272 5.70 -16.14 -9.34
N PRO A 273 5.78 -17.46 -9.18
CA PRO A 273 5.69 -18.10 -7.87
C PRO A 273 6.92 -17.79 -7.02
N MET A 274 6.73 -17.07 -5.91
CA MET A 274 7.78 -16.80 -4.92
C MET A 274 7.54 -17.52 -3.59
N GLU A 275 8.60 -17.67 -2.81
CA GLU A 275 8.52 -18.17 -1.44
C GLU A 275 8.08 -17.08 -0.47
N ILE A 276 7.21 -17.44 0.48
CA ILE A 276 6.84 -16.54 1.58
C ILE A 276 7.80 -16.75 2.74
N GLN A 277 8.46 -15.67 3.16
CA GLN A 277 9.53 -15.74 4.15
C GLN A 277 9.43 -14.60 5.17
N TYR A 278 10.28 -14.66 6.20
CA TYR A 278 10.48 -13.54 7.13
C TYR A 278 11.44 -12.51 6.52
N GLU A 279 11.40 -11.27 7.02
CA GLU A 279 12.23 -10.18 6.49
C GLU A 279 13.73 -10.49 6.57
N THR A 280 14.41 -10.41 5.43
CA THR A 280 15.86 -10.60 5.28
C THR A 280 16.63 -9.28 5.17
N ASN A 281 15.94 -8.14 5.29
CA ASN A 281 16.46 -6.77 5.22
C ASN A 281 17.09 -6.40 3.86
N GLN A 282 16.63 -7.03 2.77
CA GLN A 282 16.97 -6.59 1.43
C GLN A 282 16.30 -5.25 1.10
N ASP A 283 16.97 -4.40 0.32
CA ASP A 283 16.34 -3.19 -0.18
C ASP A 283 15.26 -3.51 -1.23
N TRP A 284 14.31 -2.59 -1.39
CA TRP A 284 13.17 -2.77 -2.27
C TRP A 284 13.56 -3.08 -3.73
N LEU A 285 14.58 -2.40 -4.26
CA LEU A 285 14.95 -2.56 -5.68
C LEU A 285 15.53 -3.94 -5.93
N THR A 286 16.40 -4.41 -5.05
CA THR A 286 16.97 -5.76 -5.12
C THR A 286 15.88 -6.83 -5.10
N MET A 287 14.84 -6.65 -4.26
CA MET A 287 13.69 -7.55 -4.24
C MET A 287 12.92 -7.54 -5.57
N GLN A 288 12.66 -6.37 -6.15
CA GLN A 288 11.90 -6.24 -7.40
C GLN A 288 12.65 -6.82 -8.62
N VAL A 289 13.95 -6.57 -8.73
CA VAL A 289 14.76 -7.10 -9.85
C VAL A 289 14.85 -8.63 -9.79
N THR A 290 14.84 -9.22 -8.60
CA THR A 290 14.80 -10.68 -8.43
C THR A 290 13.48 -11.27 -8.94
N CYS A 291 12.38 -10.50 -8.83
CA CYS A 291 11.04 -10.86 -9.27
C CYS A 291 10.84 -10.84 -10.80
N GLU A 292 11.52 -9.97 -11.56
CA GLU A 292 11.20 -9.71 -12.99
C GLU A 292 11.82 -10.71 -14.01
N SER A 293 12.39 -11.82 -13.58
CA SER A 293 13.27 -12.65 -14.44
C SER A 293 12.58 -13.65 -15.40
N SER A 294 11.30 -13.47 -15.77
CA SER A 294 10.63 -14.35 -16.78
C SER A 294 10.34 -13.68 -18.12
N PHE A 295 10.87 -14.29 -19.20
CA PHE A 295 10.79 -13.84 -20.59
C PHE A 295 9.36 -13.77 -21.19
N ILE A 296 8.40 -14.55 -20.67
CA ILE A 296 7.06 -14.72 -21.27
C ILE A 296 6.11 -13.55 -20.95
N GLY A 297 6.29 -12.86 -19.82
CA GLY A 297 5.43 -11.71 -19.43
C GLY A 297 5.65 -10.45 -20.28
N ASN A 298 6.80 -10.34 -20.96
CA ASN A 298 7.18 -9.13 -21.69
C ASN A 298 6.54 -8.99 -23.08
N PHE A 299 6.02 -10.07 -23.67
CA PHE A 299 5.59 -10.07 -25.09
C PHE A 299 4.13 -9.62 -25.31
N PHE A 300 3.22 -9.85 -24.34
CA PHE A 300 1.78 -9.66 -24.56
C PHE A 300 1.13 -8.43 -23.90
N PHE A 301 1.75 -7.81 -22.87
CA PHE A 301 1.02 -6.90 -21.97
C PHE A 301 1.66 -5.50 -21.79
N ARG A 302 2.49 -5.08 -22.74
CA ARG A 302 3.18 -3.79 -22.74
C ARG A 302 2.25 -2.66 -23.24
N ASP A 303 1.17 -2.38 -22.54
CA ASP A 303 0.44 -1.12 -22.69
C ASP A 303 0.16 -0.48 -21.33
N GLN A 304 0.18 0.85 -21.31
CA GLN A 304 0.31 1.78 -20.17
C GLN A 304 -0.65 1.58 -18.97
N TRP A 305 -1.62 0.67 -19.07
CA TRP A 305 -2.53 0.29 -18.00
C TRP A 305 -2.05 -0.88 -17.13
N LEU A 306 -1.01 -1.61 -17.56
CA LEU A 306 -0.53 -2.86 -16.92
C LEU A 306 0.85 -2.76 -16.24
N HIS A 307 1.50 -1.58 -16.24
CA HIS A 307 2.72 -1.38 -15.46
C HIS A 307 2.53 -1.56 -13.93
N ALA A 308 1.28 -1.69 -13.46
CA ALA A 308 0.95 -1.97 -12.06
C ALA A 308 0.69 -3.46 -11.75
N LEU A 309 0.72 -4.35 -12.76
CA LEU A 309 0.22 -5.74 -12.67
C LEU A 309 1.31 -6.82 -12.89
N HIS A 310 2.57 -6.43 -13.07
CA HIS A 310 3.70 -7.36 -13.24
C HIS A 310 4.30 -7.78 -11.90
N HIS A 311 3.63 -8.58 -11.07
CA HIS A 311 4.19 -8.86 -9.73
C HIS A 311 4.06 -10.30 -9.26
N CYS A 312 4.50 -10.58 -8.03
CA CYS A 312 4.84 -11.90 -7.53
C CYS A 312 3.90 -12.32 -6.39
N ILE A 313 3.10 -13.37 -6.59
CA ILE A 313 2.14 -13.89 -5.61
C ILE A 313 2.66 -15.20 -4.98
N PRO A 314 2.27 -15.51 -3.73
CA PRO A 314 2.64 -16.77 -3.11
C PRO A 314 2.12 -18.00 -3.85
N ARG A 315 2.92 -19.06 -3.87
CA ARG A 315 2.41 -20.41 -4.20
C ARG A 315 1.49 -20.93 -3.09
N PRO A 316 0.26 -21.37 -3.39
CA PRO A 316 -0.28 -22.57 -2.77
C PRO A 316 0.35 -23.75 -3.52
N ARG A 317 1.45 -24.34 -3.02
CA ARG A 317 2.01 -25.51 -3.71
C ARG A 317 1.15 -26.73 -3.41
N GLU A 318 0.76 -27.38 -4.50
CA GLU A 318 0.37 -28.77 -4.57
C GLU A 318 1.31 -29.64 -3.72
N VAL A 319 0.68 -30.44 -2.85
CA VAL A 319 1.10 -31.78 -2.45
C VAL A 319 2.55 -31.92 -2.00
N CYS A 320 2.73 -31.95 -0.67
CA CYS A 320 3.77 -32.79 -0.08
C CYS A 320 3.65 -34.20 -0.69
N ARG A 321 4.68 -34.63 -1.41
CA ARG A 321 5.00 -36.06 -1.46
C ARG A 321 5.72 -36.44 -0.19
#